data_AF-A0A257GUN3-F1
#
_entry.id   AF-A0A257GUN3-F1
#
_cell.length_a   1.000
_cell.length_b   1.000
_cell.length_c   1.000
_cell.angle_alpha   90.00
_cell.angle_beta   90.00
_cell.angle_gamma   90.00
#
_symmetry.space_group_name_H-M   'P 1'
#
loop_
_entity.id
_entity.type
_entity.pdbx_description
1 polymer ?
#
loop_
_entity_poly.entity_id
_entity_poly.type
_entity_poly.pdbx_seq_one_letter_code
_entity_poly.pdbx_strand_id
1 'polypeptide(L)'
;FDRQVRPLLMPVLLDPSHPFPQVANKSLNFIVRLGGKDAFGRENEIAIVKVPRVLPRLIRMPDKVSHGKVLFVSLSSVIRAHLAELFIGRSVGQFSQFRVTRHSDLAVDEDDVKNLRTALRQGLVHRHYGQAVRLEVSAGCSEFLADFLLRQFELPTRALYRVHGPVNLVRLTQFIDLLNRPDLGFAPYRASFPSQIQPGQSIFEQLRQRDIVIHQPFESFDGVLAFLREAVNDPQVLAIKQTIYRTGADSELMDLLREAVRRGKEVTVVVELKARFAEEANINWA
;
A
#
# COMPACT_ATOMS: atom_id res chain seq x y z
N PHE A 1 8.11 -22.79 7.95
CA PHE A 1 7.93 -21.74 8.97
C PHE A 1 9.29 -21.23 9.48
N ASP A 2 10.16 -22.11 9.98
CA ASP A 2 11.42 -21.70 10.65
C ASP A 2 12.43 -20.93 9.80
N ARG A 3 12.57 -21.28 8.52
CA ARG A 3 13.62 -20.68 7.66
C ARG A 3 13.26 -19.30 7.10
N GLN A 4 11.96 -19.02 6.91
CA GLN A 4 11.50 -17.86 6.13
C GLN A 4 10.51 -16.96 6.89
N VAL A 5 9.69 -17.53 7.79
CA VAL A 5 8.65 -16.80 8.49
C VAL A 5 9.11 -16.41 9.89
N ARG A 6 9.49 -17.41 10.71
CA ARG A 6 9.89 -17.21 12.11
C ARG A 6 10.97 -16.13 12.32
N PRO A 7 12.05 -16.03 11.50
CA PRO A 7 13.10 -15.05 11.71
C PRO A 7 12.63 -13.60 11.53
N LEU A 8 11.50 -13.40 10.84
CA LEU A 8 10.92 -12.09 10.58
C LEU A 8 9.75 -11.77 11.53
N LEU A 9 9.31 -12.73 12.35
CA LEU A 9 8.27 -12.48 13.34
C LEU A 9 8.89 -11.86 14.59
N MET A 10 8.28 -10.77 15.06
CA MET A 10 8.67 -10.10 16.30
C MET A 10 7.57 -10.30 17.35
N PRO A 11 7.71 -11.28 18.26
CA PRO A 11 6.85 -11.40 19.43
C PRO A 11 7.26 -10.34 20.46
N VAL A 12 6.27 -9.61 20.99
CA VAL A 12 6.44 -8.60 22.04
C VAL A 12 5.58 -9.02 23.22
N LEU A 13 6.20 -9.39 24.33
CA LEU A 13 5.52 -9.64 25.61
C LEU A 13 5.18 -8.29 26.24
N LEU A 14 3.94 -8.11 26.66
CA LEU A 14 3.52 -6.87 27.30
C LEU A 14 3.86 -6.92 28.80
N ASP A 15 4.60 -5.92 29.27
CA ASP A 15 4.90 -5.69 30.69
C ASP A 15 5.13 -4.18 30.95
N PRO A 16 5.26 -3.72 32.20
CA PRO A 16 5.45 -2.29 32.49
C PRO A 16 6.69 -1.67 31.80
N SER A 17 7.70 -2.47 31.49
CA SER A 17 8.91 -2.05 30.77
C SER A 17 8.77 -2.17 29.24
N HIS A 18 7.80 -2.96 28.77
CA HIS A 18 7.50 -3.22 27.36
C HIS A 18 6.01 -2.93 27.10
N PRO A 19 5.63 -1.66 26.92
CA PRO A 19 4.25 -1.29 26.68
C PRO A 19 3.75 -1.79 25.32
N PHE A 20 2.44 -1.63 25.08
CA PHE A 20 1.81 -2.01 23.82
C PHE A 20 2.57 -1.41 22.62
N PRO A 21 3.03 -2.24 21.66
CA PRO A 21 3.89 -1.75 20.60
C PRO A 21 3.12 -0.91 19.60
N GLN A 22 3.79 0.06 18.96
CA GLN A 22 3.19 0.77 17.85
C GLN A 22 2.86 -0.18 16.69
N VAL A 23 1.58 -0.24 16.34
CA VAL A 23 1.05 -1.05 15.24
C VAL A 23 0.80 -0.17 14.01
N ALA A 24 1.48 -0.51 12.92
CA ALA A 24 1.37 0.21 11.65
C ALA A 24 -0.02 0.06 11.02
N ASN A 25 -0.49 1.12 10.37
CA ASN A 25 -1.77 1.17 9.67
C ASN A 25 -1.94 -0.03 8.72
N LYS A 26 -3.10 -0.70 8.76
CA LYS A 26 -3.49 -1.84 7.90
C LYS A 26 -2.50 -3.02 7.89
N SER A 27 -1.65 -3.16 8.92
CA SER A 27 -0.77 -4.31 9.10
C SER A 27 -1.50 -5.51 9.72
N LEU A 28 -1.02 -6.72 9.43
CA LEU A 28 -1.49 -7.95 10.07
C LEU A 28 -0.72 -8.15 11.37
N ASN A 29 -1.43 -8.40 12.46
CA ASN A 29 -0.84 -8.67 13.77
C ASN A 29 -1.63 -9.78 14.46
N PHE A 30 -1.02 -10.41 15.47
CA PHE A 30 -1.70 -11.32 16.38
C PHE A 30 -1.64 -10.78 17.80
N ILE A 31 -2.73 -10.92 18.53
CA ILE A 31 -2.77 -10.79 19.98
C ILE A 31 -2.95 -12.18 20.57
N VAL A 32 -2.17 -12.49 21.59
CA VAL A 32 -2.07 -13.83 22.19
C VAL A 32 -2.16 -13.69 23.70
N ARG A 33 -3.09 -14.40 24.32
CA ARG A 33 -3.17 -14.59 25.76
C ARG A 33 -2.26 -15.75 26.15
N LEU A 34 -1.30 -15.48 27.02
CA LEU A 34 -0.34 -16.46 27.51
C LEU A 34 -0.68 -16.85 28.94
N GLY A 35 -0.52 -18.12 29.25
CA GLY A 35 -0.55 -18.66 30.60
C GLY A 35 0.83 -19.15 31.05
N GLY A 36 0.92 -19.50 32.34
CA GLY A 36 2.17 -19.89 33.00
C GLY A 36 3.05 -18.69 33.33
N LYS A 37 4.25 -18.95 33.87
CA LYS A 37 5.27 -17.94 34.21
C LYS A 37 6.38 -17.95 33.17
N ASP A 38 7.02 -16.81 32.87
CA ASP A 38 8.21 -16.83 31.99
C ASP A 38 9.40 -17.39 32.77
N ALA A 39 10.53 -17.51 32.08
CA ALA A 39 11.83 -17.76 32.67
C ALA A 39 12.20 -16.82 33.85
N PHE A 40 11.47 -15.72 34.05
CA PHE A 40 11.67 -14.74 35.11
C PHE A 40 10.54 -14.71 36.15
N GLY A 41 9.60 -15.67 36.12
CA GLY A 41 8.52 -15.77 37.10
C GLY A 41 7.34 -14.80 36.90
N ARG A 42 7.32 -14.00 35.84
CA ARG A 42 6.31 -12.94 35.61
C ARG A 42 5.06 -13.49 34.94
N GLU A 43 3.90 -13.04 35.40
CA GLU A 43 2.59 -13.34 34.82
C GLU A 43 2.23 -12.28 33.76
N ASN A 44 3.00 -12.24 32.67
CA ASN A 44 2.63 -11.42 31.51
C ASN A 44 1.57 -12.16 30.70
N GLU A 45 0.33 -11.68 30.81
CA GLU A 45 -0.83 -12.37 30.26
C GLU A 45 -1.01 -12.16 28.74
N ILE A 46 -0.39 -11.13 28.15
CA ILE A 46 -0.63 -10.75 26.74
C ILE A 46 0.68 -10.59 25.97
N ALA A 47 0.71 -11.10 24.74
CA ALA A 47 1.75 -10.85 23.76
C ALA A 47 1.17 -10.41 22.42
N ILE A 48 1.96 -9.61 21.69
CA ILE A 48 1.66 -9.15 20.33
C ILE A 48 2.70 -9.72 19.37
N VAL A 49 2.26 -10.35 18.28
CA VAL A 49 3.14 -10.77 17.19
C VAL A 49 2.92 -9.85 16.00
N LYS A 50 3.92 -9.02 15.69
CA LYS A 50 3.88 -8.15 14.50
C LYS A 50 4.28 -8.96 13.28
N VAL A 51 3.49 -8.87 12.20
CA VAL A 51 3.78 -9.60 10.95
C VAL A 51 4.21 -8.62 9.85
N PRO A 52 5.51 -8.56 9.52
CA PRO A 52 6.04 -7.65 8.51
C PRO A 52 5.32 -7.75 7.16
N ARG A 53 5.29 -6.63 6.43
CA ARG A 53 4.65 -6.56 5.10
C ARG A 53 5.45 -7.27 4.00
N VAL A 54 6.76 -7.48 4.21
CA VAL A 54 7.63 -8.21 3.28
C VAL A 54 7.27 -9.70 3.17
N LEU A 55 6.62 -10.27 4.20
CA LEU A 55 6.15 -11.64 4.15
C LEU A 55 4.95 -11.77 3.19
N PRO A 56 4.96 -12.77 2.28
CA PRO A 56 3.84 -13.00 1.37
C PRO A 56 2.61 -13.40 2.17
N ARG A 57 1.43 -12.84 1.83
CA ARG A 57 0.19 -13.12 2.56
C ARG A 57 -0.45 -14.45 2.17
N LEU A 58 -0.14 -14.92 0.97
CA LEU A 58 -0.47 -16.23 0.44
C LEU A 58 0.81 -16.93 0.02
N ILE A 59 0.95 -18.20 0.40
CA ILE A 59 2.12 -19.02 0.11
C ILE A 59 1.66 -20.17 -0.79
N ARG A 60 2.26 -20.29 -1.97
CA ARG A 60 2.03 -21.45 -2.85
C ARG A 60 2.66 -22.69 -2.22
N MET A 61 1.90 -23.77 -2.16
CA MET A 61 2.40 -25.05 -1.66
C MET A 61 3.27 -25.74 -2.72
N PRO A 62 4.35 -26.43 -2.32
CA PRO A 62 5.17 -27.20 -3.25
C PRO A 62 4.35 -28.29 -3.97
N ASP A 63 4.67 -28.58 -5.23
CA ASP A 63 3.95 -29.57 -6.04
C ASP A 63 3.94 -30.96 -5.38
N LYS A 64 5.02 -31.33 -4.67
CA LYS A 64 5.16 -32.60 -3.93
C LYS A 64 4.07 -32.86 -2.87
N VAL A 65 3.45 -31.82 -2.32
CA VAL A 65 2.36 -31.94 -1.32
C VAL A 65 1.01 -31.52 -1.88
N SER A 66 0.96 -31.19 -3.18
CA SER A 66 -0.22 -30.59 -3.79
C SER A 66 -1.00 -31.57 -4.67
N HIS A 67 -0.51 -32.81 -4.85
CA HIS A 67 -1.21 -33.91 -5.55
C HIS A 67 -1.78 -33.50 -6.92
N GLY A 68 -0.98 -32.80 -7.72
CA GLY A 68 -1.38 -32.30 -9.05
C GLY A 68 -2.32 -31.10 -9.04
N LYS A 69 -2.67 -30.56 -7.87
CA LYS A 69 -3.46 -29.32 -7.73
C LYS A 69 -2.52 -28.14 -7.46
N VAL A 70 -3.03 -26.93 -7.70
CA VAL A 70 -2.37 -25.70 -7.23
C VAL A 70 -2.97 -25.34 -5.88
N LEU A 71 -2.21 -25.53 -4.80
CA LEU A 71 -2.66 -25.25 -3.44
C LEU A 71 -1.97 -24.01 -2.88
N PHE A 72 -2.71 -23.24 -2.09
CA PHE A 72 -2.21 -22.07 -1.39
C PHE A 72 -2.59 -22.15 0.09
N VAL A 73 -1.71 -21.66 0.95
CA VAL A 73 -1.97 -21.48 2.37
C VAL A 73 -1.83 -20.03 2.74
N SER A 74 -2.72 -19.53 3.59
CA SER A 74 -2.59 -18.17 4.12
C SER A 74 -1.43 -18.10 5.11
N LEU A 75 -0.67 -17.00 5.10
CA LEU A 75 0.37 -16.76 6.10
C LEU A 75 -0.21 -16.79 7.51
N SER A 76 -1.43 -16.27 7.70
CA SER A 76 -2.11 -16.32 8.99
C SER A 76 -2.32 -17.74 9.49
N SER A 77 -2.66 -18.68 8.59
CA SER A 77 -2.82 -20.10 8.94
C SER A 77 -1.49 -20.75 9.34
N VAL A 78 -0.40 -20.41 8.63
CA VAL A 78 0.95 -20.89 8.97
C VAL A 78 1.37 -20.37 10.35
N ILE A 79 1.23 -19.07 10.61
CA ILE A 79 1.59 -18.48 11.91
C ILE A 79 0.73 -19.09 13.03
N ARG A 80 -0.57 -19.26 12.79
CA ARG A 80 -1.48 -19.90 13.76
C ARG A 80 -1.03 -21.31 14.14
N ALA A 81 -0.64 -22.13 13.16
CA ALA A 81 -0.22 -23.51 13.40
C ALA A 81 1.06 -23.61 14.25
N HIS A 82 1.93 -22.59 14.18
CA HIS A 82 3.21 -22.56 14.88
C HIS A 82 3.25 -21.51 16.01
N LEU A 83 2.10 -21.01 16.46
CA LEU A 83 2.05 -19.91 17.43
C LEU A 83 2.68 -20.29 18.77
N ALA A 84 2.51 -21.56 19.20
CA ALA A 84 3.13 -22.10 20.41
C ALA A 84 4.67 -22.11 20.34
N GLU A 85 5.25 -22.32 19.16
CA GLU A 85 6.71 -22.35 18.96
C GLU A 85 7.36 -20.96 19.12
N LEU A 86 6.57 -19.88 19.05
CA LEU A 86 7.03 -18.52 19.31
C LEU A 86 7.14 -18.20 20.81
N PHE A 87 6.48 -18.96 21.67
CA PHE A 87 6.38 -18.69 23.11
C PHE A 87 6.83 -19.91 23.94
N ILE A 88 8.11 -20.26 23.81
CA ILE A 88 8.71 -21.41 24.51
C ILE A 88 8.56 -21.22 26.03
N GLY A 89 8.08 -22.26 26.73
CA GLY A 89 7.89 -22.26 28.18
C GLY A 89 6.60 -21.57 28.67
N ARG A 90 5.78 -21.04 27.76
CA ARG A 90 4.46 -20.47 28.07
C ARG A 90 3.36 -21.32 27.45
N SER A 91 2.17 -21.34 28.06
CA SER A 91 0.99 -21.94 27.43
C SER A 91 0.28 -20.89 26.57
N VAL A 92 0.07 -21.18 25.30
CA VAL A 92 -0.74 -20.33 24.42
C VAL A 92 -2.22 -20.65 24.68
N GLY A 93 -2.95 -19.68 25.21
CA GLY A 93 -4.38 -19.78 25.44
C GLY A 93 -5.18 -19.22 24.26
N GLN A 94 -5.97 -18.19 24.52
CA GLN A 94 -6.77 -17.50 23.49
C GLN A 94 -5.87 -16.64 22.61
N PHE A 95 -6.15 -16.56 21.31
CA PHE A 95 -5.47 -15.64 20.41
C PHE A 95 -6.41 -15.16 19.32
N SER A 96 -6.07 -14.03 18.69
CA SER A 96 -6.77 -13.52 17.52
C SER A 96 -5.81 -12.80 16.59
N GLN A 97 -6.04 -12.89 15.29
CA GLN A 97 -5.46 -11.92 14.36
C GLN A 97 -6.22 -10.59 14.52
N PHE A 98 -5.52 -9.48 14.35
CA PHE A 98 -6.12 -8.16 14.33
C PHE A 98 -5.42 -7.22 13.35
N ARG A 99 -6.17 -6.19 12.95
CA ARG A 99 -5.72 -5.12 12.06
C ARG A 99 -6.36 -3.82 12.51
N VAL A 100 -5.56 -2.76 12.54
CA VAL A 100 -6.07 -1.40 12.77
C VAL A 100 -6.01 -0.61 11.48
N THR A 101 -7.10 0.08 11.17
CA THR A 101 -7.11 1.15 10.18
C THR A 101 -6.99 2.48 10.90
N ARG A 102 -6.08 3.31 10.41
CA ARG A 102 -5.76 4.63 10.95
C ARG A 102 -6.11 5.72 9.94
N HIS A 103 -6.50 6.86 10.47
CA HIS A 103 -6.63 8.08 9.70
C HIS A 103 -5.32 8.34 8.94
N SER A 104 -5.43 8.66 7.66
CA SER A 104 -4.28 8.79 6.76
C SER A 104 -4.15 10.18 6.17
N ASP A 105 -4.95 11.15 6.65
CA ASP A 105 -4.72 12.55 6.27
C ASP A 105 -3.47 13.06 6.95
N LEU A 106 -2.68 13.77 6.14
CA LEU A 106 -1.58 14.59 6.57
C LEU A 106 -2.18 15.95 6.94
N ALA A 107 -2.55 16.13 8.21
CA ALA A 107 -2.90 17.44 8.73
C ALA A 107 -1.61 18.26 8.88
N VAL A 108 -1.10 18.80 7.76
CA VAL A 108 -0.07 19.83 7.77
C VAL A 108 -0.79 21.15 7.67
N ASP A 109 -0.67 21.96 8.73
CA ASP A 109 -1.12 23.34 8.73
C ASP A 109 -0.25 24.13 7.74
N GLU A 110 -0.89 24.69 6.71
CA GLU A 110 -0.18 25.42 5.65
C GLU A 110 0.27 26.80 6.13
N ASP A 111 -0.40 27.35 7.13
CA ASP A 111 -0.13 28.70 7.65
C ASP A 111 1.08 28.70 8.61
N ASP A 112 1.34 27.57 9.28
CA ASP A 112 2.45 27.42 10.24
C ASP A 112 3.78 26.96 9.60
N VAL A 113 3.78 26.60 8.32
CA VAL A 113 4.96 25.96 7.69
C VAL A 113 5.48 26.74 6.48
N LYS A 114 6.69 27.31 6.63
CA LYS A 114 7.44 28.00 5.55
C LYS A 114 7.77 27.12 4.33
N ASN A 115 7.85 25.80 4.50
CA ASN A 115 8.14 24.85 3.42
C ASN A 115 7.25 23.61 3.52
N LEU A 116 6.13 23.65 2.80
CA LEU A 116 5.13 22.58 2.75
C LEU A 116 5.73 21.23 2.30
N ARG A 117 6.68 21.22 1.37
CA ARG A 117 7.35 20.00 0.89
C ARG A 117 8.08 19.27 2.01
N THR A 118 8.84 19.99 2.82
CA THR A 118 9.60 19.40 3.93
C THR A 118 8.67 18.86 5.02
N ALA A 119 7.62 19.60 5.38
CA ALA A 119 6.63 19.11 6.34
C ALA A 119 5.87 17.88 5.83
N LEU A 120 5.47 17.85 4.56
CA LEU A 120 4.83 16.67 3.97
C LEU A 120 5.76 15.45 3.98
N ARG A 121 7.06 15.60 3.67
CA ARG A 121 8.05 14.51 3.78
C ARG A 121 8.13 13.93 5.20
N GLN A 122 8.17 14.80 6.21
CA GLN A 122 8.21 14.36 7.61
C GLN A 122 6.88 13.71 8.06
N GLY A 123 5.75 14.26 7.61
CA GLY A 123 4.42 13.71 7.89
C GLY A 123 4.19 12.34 7.24
N LEU A 124 4.77 12.09 6.05
CA LEU A 124 4.64 10.81 5.35
C LEU A 124 5.18 9.63 6.17
N VAL A 125 6.29 9.82 6.89
CA VAL A 125 6.86 8.80 7.79
C VAL A 125 5.87 8.45 8.91
N HIS A 126 5.14 9.45 9.43
CA HIS A 126 4.21 9.30 10.54
C HIS A 126 2.81 8.86 10.10
N ARG A 127 2.49 8.87 8.80
CA ARG A 127 1.18 8.46 8.24
C ARG A 127 0.74 7.06 8.69
N HIS A 128 1.70 6.16 8.91
CA HIS A 128 1.39 4.81 9.37
C HIS A 128 0.94 4.73 10.83
N TYR A 129 1.06 5.81 11.60
CA TYR A 129 0.84 5.85 13.04
C TYR A 129 -0.19 6.92 13.47
N GLY A 130 -0.94 7.51 12.53
CA GLY A 130 -2.05 8.42 12.82
C GLY A 130 -3.15 7.79 13.69
N GLN A 131 -4.17 8.57 14.06
CA GLN A 131 -5.23 8.12 14.97
C GLN A 131 -5.93 6.84 14.46
N ALA A 132 -6.15 5.88 15.36
CA ALA A 132 -6.92 4.68 15.03
C ALA A 132 -8.39 5.04 14.81
N VAL A 133 -9.01 4.46 13.79
CA VAL A 133 -10.43 4.72 13.46
C VAL A 133 -11.27 3.45 13.35
N ARG A 134 -10.62 2.30 13.14
CA ARG A 134 -11.29 1.00 13.01
C ARG A 134 -10.38 -0.12 13.46
N LEU A 135 -10.93 -1.04 14.25
CA LEU A 135 -10.28 -2.28 14.67
C LEU A 135 -11.01 -3.47 14.05
N GLU A 136 -10.27 -4.31 13.34
CA GLU A 136 -10.76 -5.56 12.76
C GLU A 136 -10.10 -6.73 13.50
N VAL A 137 -10.89 -7.67 14.00
CA VAL A 137 -10.43 -8.90 14.67
C VAL A 137 -11.07 -10.13 14.03
N SER A 138 -10.52 -11.32 14.27
CA SER A 138 -11.21 -12.56 13.88
C SER A 138 -12.55 -12.70 14.62
N ALA A 139 -13.54 -13.30 13.95
CA ALA A 139 -14.86 -13.53 14.53
C ALA A 139 -14.81 -14.27 15.88
N GLY A 140 -13.92 -15.26 16.02
CA GLY A 140 -13.69 -16.01 17.26
C GLY A 140 -12.79 -15.34 18.29
N CYS A 141 -12.45 -14.05 18.15
CA CYS A 141 -11.69 -13.30 19.16
C CYS A 141 -12.48 -13.26 20.47
N SER A 142 -11.85 -13.51 21.63
CA SER A 142 -12.55 -13.37 22.92
C SER A 142 -12.85 -11.91 23.22
N GLU A 143 -13.92 -11.63 23.98
CA GLU A 143 -14.25 -10.27 24.40
C GLU A 143 -13.10 -9.63 25.17
N PHE A 144 -12.44 -10.39 26.05
CA PHE A 144 -11.25 -9.92 26.78
C PHE A 144 -10.17 -9.34 25.85
N LEU A 145 -9.81 -10.04 24.77
CA LEU A 145 -8.78 -9.58 23.84
C LEU A 145 -9.27 -8.42 22.97
N ALA A 146 -10.54 -8.42 22.59
CA ALA A 146 -11.15 -7.33 21.82
C ALA A 146 -11.23 -6.03 22.64
N ASP A 147 -11.70 -6.11 23.88
CA ASP A 147 -11.79 -4.98 24.81
C ASP A 147 -10.41 -4.44 25.16
N PHE A 148 -9.43 -5.31 25.35
CA PHE A 148 -8.04 -4.89 25.55
C PHE A 148 -7.56 -4.05 24.36
N LEU A 149 -7.73 -4.54 23.13
CA LEU A 149 -7.34 -3.79 21.93
C LEU A 149 -8.12 -2.48 21.77
N LEU A 150 -9.43 -2.46 22.07
CA LEU A 150 -10.23 -1.23 22.03
C LEU A 150 -9.69 -0.17 22.98
N ARG A 151 -9.34 -0.55 24.22
CA ARG A 151 -8.71 0.38 25.20
C ARG A 151 -7.34 0.86 24.72
N GLN A 152 -6.49 -0.03 24.21
CA GLN A 152 -5.16 0.34 23.72
C GLN A 152 -5.19 1.29 22.52
N PHE A 153 -6.24 1.22 21.69
CA PHE A 153 -6.41 2.11 20.54
C PHE A 153 -7.38 3.26 20.79
N GLU A 154 -7.90 3.41 22.01
CA GLU A 154 -8.89 4.43 22.40
C GLU A 154 -10.11 4.45 21.46
N LEU A 155 -10.59 3.26 21.10
CA LEU A 155 -11.69 3.09 20.16
C LEU A 155 -13.00 2.73 20.87
N PRO A 156 -14.15 3.29 20.42
CA PRO A 156 -15.45 2.86 20.90
C PRO A 156 -15.82 1.49 20.32
N THR A 157 -16.71 0.74 20.99
CA THR A 157 -17.17 -0.59 20.54
C THR A 157 -17.73 -0.60 19.11
N ARG A 158 -18.38 0.49 18.67
CA ARG A 158 -18.87 0.64 17.29
C ARG A 158 -17.77 0.62 16.21
N ALA A 159 -16.51 0.82 16.60
CA ALA A 159 -15.35 0.76 15.71
C ALA A 159 -14.73 -0.65 15.65
N LEU A 160 -15.25 -1.62 16.41
CA LEU A 160 -14.85 -3.02 16.38
C LEU A 160 -15.60 -3.79 15.29
N TYR A 161 -14.86 -4.48 14.44
CA TYR A 161 -15.39 -5.33 13.38
C TYR A 161 -14.87 -6.75 13.57
N ARG A 162 -15.79 -7.69 13.81
CA ARG A 162 -15.52 -9.12 13.93
C ARG A 162 -15.66 -9.76 12.55
N VAL A 163 -14.56 -10.27 11.99
CA VAL A 163 -14.48 -10.72 10.60
C VAL A 163 -14.45 -12.25 10.52
N HIS A 164 -15.38 -12.81 9.74
CA HIS A 164 -15.40 -14.23 9.37
C HIS A 164 -14.39 -14.49 8.24
N GLY A 165 -13.11 -14.67 8.60
CA GLY A 165 -12.04 -14.93 7.64
C GLY A 165 -10.80 -14.04 7.86
N PRO A 166 -9.97 -13.84 6.81
CA PRO A 166 -8.82 -12.95 6.89
C PRO A 166 -9.23 -11.49 7.11
N VAL A 167 -8.58 -10.78 8.04
CA VAL A 167 -8.82 -9.34 8.31
C VAL A 167 -8.39 -8.40 7.16
N ASN A 168 -7.96 -8.94 6.02
CA ASN A 168 -7.55 -8.17 4.85
C ASN A 168 -7.76 -8.94 3.53
N LEU A 169 -9.00 -9.00 3.06
CA LEU A 169 -9.36 -9.67 1.79
C LEU A 169 -8.70 -9.04 0.56
N VAL A 170 -8.37 -7.74 0.58
CA VAL A 170 -7.67 -7.08 -0.54
C VAL A 170 -6.34 -7.78 -0.85
N ARG A 171 -5.70 -8.43 0.12
CA ARG A 171 -4.45 -9.17 -0.12
C ARG A 171 -4.64 -10.44 -0.95
N LEU A 172 -5.87 -10.88 -1.17
CA LEU A 172 -6.17 -11.98 -2.07
C LEU A 172 -6.02 -11.57 -3.54
N THR A 173 -5.89 -10.29 -3.89
CA THR A 173 -5.59 -9.91 -5.30
C THR A 173 -4.27 -10.50 -5.78
N GLN A 174 -3.28 -10.66 -4.88
CA GLN A 174 -2.00 -11.33 -5.18
C GLN A 174 -2.20 -12.78 -5.66
N PHE A 175 -3.33 -13.41 -5.36
CA PHE A 175 -3.66 -14.76 -5.82
C PHE A 175 -3.75 -14.82 -7.35
N ILE A 176 -4.21 -13.76 -8.00
CA ILE A 176 -4.36 -13.69 -9.46
C ILE A 176 -2.99 -13.88 -10.12
N ASP A 177 -1.99 -13.11 -9.68
CA ASP A 177 -0.62 -13.18 -10.21
C ASP A 177 0.04 -14.52 -9.87
N LEU A 178 -0.17 -15.02 -8.64
CA LEU A 178 0.43 -16.26 -8.18
C LEU A 178 -0.12 -17.52 -8.87
N LEU A 179 -1.38 -17.49 -9.31
CA LEU A 179 -2.00 -18.61 -10.02
C LEU A 179 -1.38 -18.82 -11.41
N ASN A 180 -0.95 -17.74 -12.06
CA ASN A 180 -0.42 -17.75 -13.44
C ASN A 180 -1.33 -18.53 -14.41
N ARG A 181 -2.65 -18.25 -14.36
CA ARG A 181 -3.69 -18.87 -15.20
C ARG A 181 -4.38 -17.80 -16.05
N PRO A 182 -3.77 -17.39 -17.18
CA PRO A 182 -4.31 -16.32 -18.02
C PRO A 182 -5.69 -16.67 -18.60
N ASP A 183 -5.99 -17.96 -18.75
CA ASP A 183 -7.28 -18.48 -19.19
C ASP A 183 -8.43 -18.25 -18.19
N LEU A 184 -8.11 -17.94 -16.92
CA LEU A 184 -9.09 -17.53 -15.90
C LEU A 184 -9.20 -16.00 -15.78
N GLY A 185 -8.37 -15.25 -16.52
CA GLY A 185 -8.37 -13.79 -16.53
C GLY A 185 -9.20 -13.22 -17.68
N PHE A 186 -9.37 -11.90 -17.67
CA PHE A 186 -9.84 -11.18 -18.85
C PHE A 186 -8.75 -11.21 -19.93
N ALA A 187 -9.16 -11.32 -21.20
CA ALA A 187 -8.22 -11.17 -22.31
C ALA A 187 -7.54 -9.78 -22.20
N PRO A 188 -6.21 -9.71 -22.34
CA PRO A 188 -5.50 -8.44 -22.25
C PRO A 188 -5.98 -7.52 -23.38
N TYR A 189 -6.47 -6.34 -23.00
CA TYR A 189 -6.82 -5.31 -23.97
C TYR A 189 -5.57 -4.48 -24.31
N ARG A 190 -5.17 -4.47 -25.58
CA ARG A 190 -4.10 -3.59 -26.07
C ARG A 190 -4.73 -2.33 -26.63
N ALA A 191 -4.45 -1.20 -25.99
CA ALA A 191 -4.90 0.09 -26.48
C ALA A 191 -4.30 0.38 -27.85
N SER A 192 -5.12 0.90 -28.77
CA SER A 192 -4.62 1.40 -30.05
C SER A 192 -3.94 2.75 -29.87
N PHE A 193 -3.09 3.16 -30.81
CA PHE A 193 -2.75 4.58 -30.90
C PHE A 193 -4.03 5.40 -31.20
N PRO A 194 -4.15 6.66 -30.75
CA PRO A 194 -5.35 7.45 -30.99
C PRO A 194 -5.66 7.58 -32.48
N SER A 195 -6.84 7.10 -32.86
CA SER A 195 -7.31 6.97 -34.25
C SER A 195 -7.48 8.31 -34.97
N GLN A 196 -7.74 9.38 -34.22
CA GLN A 196 -7.89 10.72 -34.76
C GLN A 196 -6.55 11.41 -35.09
N ILE A 197 -5.43 10.89 -34.58
CA ILE A 197 -4.08 11.39 -34.83
C ILE A 197 -3.46 10.59 -35.98
N GLN A 198 -3.17 11.26 -37.10
CA GLN A 198 -2.48 10.67 -38.23
C GLN A 198 -0.96 10.64 -37.98
N PRO A 199 -0.32 9.46 -37.93
CA PRO A 199 1.12 9.36 -37.76
C PRO A 199 1.88 10.01 -38.93
N GLY A 200 3.02 10.62 -38.64
CA GLY A 200 3.89 11.24 -39.64
C GLY A 200 3.44 12.63 -40.13
N GLN A 201 2.26 13.10 -39.70
CA GLN A 201 1.84 14.49 -39.86
C GLN A 201 2.01 15.23 -38.54
N SER A 202 2.25 16.54 -38.60
CA SER A 202 2.32 17.39 -37.41
C SER A 202 0.99 17.34 -36.66
N ILE A 203 1.06 17.09 -35.35
CA ILE A 203 -0.10 17.11 -34.46
C ILE A 203 -0.62 18.55 -34.32
N PHE A 204 0.27 19.56 -34.33
CA PHE A 204 -0.14 20.97 -34.32
C PHE A 204 -0.98 21.36 -35.55
N GLU A 205 -0.59 20.91 -36.74
CA GLU A 205 -1.37 21.16 -37.97
C GLU A 205 -2.75 20.50 -37.89
N GLN A 206 -2.81 19.26 -37.40
CA GLN A 206 -4.07 18.54 -37.25
C GLN A 206 -5.00 19.22 -36.24
N LEU A 207 -4.47 19.67 -35.09
CA LEU A 207 -5.22 20.41 -34.06
C LEU A 207 -5.74 21.76 -34.57
N ARG A 208 -5.05 22.40 -35.52
CA ARG A 208 -5.54 23.63 -36.16
C ARG A 208 -6.73 23.39 -37.08
N GLN A 209 -6.86 22.19 -37.64
CA GLN A 209 -7.96 21.84 -38.54
C GLN A 209 -9.20 21.34 -37.79
N ARG A 210 -9.00 20.60 -36.69
CA ARG A 210 -10.08 20.03 -35.89
C ARG A 210 -9.64 19.65 -34.48
N ASP A 211 -10.61 19.55 -33.58
CA ASP A 211 -10.40 18.97 -32.26
C ASP A 211 -10.04 17.47 -32.37
N ILE A 212 -9.19 17.01 -31.46
CA ILE A 212 -8.80 15.61 -31.32
C ILE A 212 -9.25 15.10 -29.95
N VAL A 213 -10.00 14.00 -29.95
CA VAL A 213 -10.42 13.29 -28.73
C VAL A 213 -9.66 11.98 -28.62
N ILE A 214 -9.17 11.67 -27.41
CA ILE A 214 -8.49 10.41 -27.07
C ILE A 214 -9.33 9.68 -26.01
N HIS A 215 -9.85 8.51 -26.34
CA HIS A 215 -10.72 7.73 -25.46
C HIS A 215 -9.95 6.64 -24.71
N GLN A 216 -9.45 6.98 -23.52
CA GLN A 216 -8.77 6.01 -22.65
C GLN A 216 -9.78 5.11 -21.90
N PRO A 217 -9.48 3.83 -21.63
CA PRO A 217 -8.23 3.11 -21.92
C PRO A 217 -8.18 2.46 -23.31
N PHE A 218 -9.13 2.76 -24.20
CA PHE A 218 -9.23 2.14 -25.52
C PHE A 218 -8.14 2.60 -26.49
N GLU A 219 -7.79 3.89 -26.39
CA GLU A 219 -6.69 4.54 -27.05
C GLU A 219 -5.57 4.89 -26.05
N SER A 220 -4.32 4.76 -26.50
CA SER A 220 -3.13 4.88 -25.67
C SER A 220 -2.87 6.34 -25.26
N PHE A 221 -2.27 6.51 -24.07
CA PHE A 221 -1.73 7.81 -23.63
C PHE A 221 -0.55 8.28 -24.50
N ASP A 222 0.03 7.38 -25.30
CA ASP A 222 1.16 7.70 -26.20
C ASP A 222 0.87 8.85 -27.16
N GLY A 223 -0.41 9.10 -27.51
CA GLY A 223 -0.76 10.27 -28.31
C GLY A 223 -0.50 11.60 -27.61
N VAL A 224 -0.75 11.67 -26.29
CA VAL A 224 -0.42 12.85 -25.47
C VAL A 224 1.10 13.01 -25.36
N LEU A 225 1.83 11.90 -25.19
CA LEU A 225 3.29 11.92 -25.14
C LEU A 225 3.89 12.31 -26.50
N ALA A 226 3.31 11.86 -27.61
CA ALA A 226 3.71 12.25 -28.96
C ALA A 226 3.52 13.75 -29.18
N PHE A 227 2.37 14.29 -28.78
CA PHE A 227 2.11 15.73 -28.85
C PHE A 227 3.11 16.55 -28.02
N LEU A 228 3.35 16.15 -26.77
CA LEU A 228 4.34 16.80 -25.93
C LEU A 228 5.75 16.71 -26.52
N ARG A 229 6.13 15.55 -27.09
CA ARG A 229 7.43 15.36 -27.73
C ARG A 229 7.59 16.24 -28.98
N GLU A 230 6.54 16.41 -29.77
CA GLU A 230 6.52 17.37 -30.89
C GLU A 230 6.73 18.79 -30.35
N ALA A 231 5.98 19.18 -29.30
CA ALA A 231 6.09 20.51 -28.69
C ALA A 231 7.49 20.80 -28.12
N VAL A 232 8.16 19.80 -27.54
CA VAL A 232 9.52 19.90 -27.02
C VAL A 232 10.54 20.11 -28.14
N ASN A 233 10.33 19.53 -29.33
CA ASN A 233 11.28 19.59 -30.44
C ASN A 233 11.01 20.77 -31.40
N ASP A 234 9.79 21.30 -31.44
CA ASP A 234 9.43 22.40 -32.34
C ASP A 234 10.07 23.73 -31.89
N PRO A 235 10.92 24.37 -32.70
CA PRO A 235 11.54 25.65 -32.35
C PRO A 235 10.54 26.81 -32.16
N GLN A 236 9.32 26.71 -32.69
CA GLN A 236 8.28 27.73 -32.56
C GLN A 236 7.53 27.68 -31.23
N VAL A 237 7.64 26.59 -30.47
CA VAL A 237 7.01 26.47 -29.15
C VAL A 237 7.83 27.23 -28.13
N LEU A 238 7.28 28.33 -27.62
CA LEU A 238 7.93 29.20 -26.63
C LEU A 238 7.76 28.69 -25.20
N ALA A 239 6.57 28.17 -24.87
CA ALA A 239 6.22 27.79 -23.51
C ALA A 239 5.35 26.53 -23.45
N ILE A 240 5.48 25.75 -22.38
CA ILE A 240 4.65 24.58 -22.07
C ILE A 240 4.13 24.73 -20.65
N LYS A 241 2.80 24.71 -20.48
CA LYS A 241 2.15 24.81 -19.17
C LYS A 241 1.32 23.57 -18.90
N GLN A 242 1.51 22.95 -17.74
CA GLN A 242 0.84 21.69 -17.41
C GLN A 242 0.46 21.61 -15.93
N THR A 243 -0.71 21.03 -15.66
CA THR A 243 -1.12 20.67 -14.31
C THR A 243 -0.97 19.15 -14.13
N ILE A 244 -0.25 18.73 -13.10
CA ILE A 244 0.02 17.33 -12.80
C ILE A 244 -0.56 17.01 -11.43
N TYR A 245 -1.65 16.23 -11.44
CA TYR A 245 -2.28 15.77 -10.21
C TYR A 245 -1.50 14.62 -9.55
N ARG A 246 -1.06 13.63 -10.33
CA ARG A 246 -0.26 12.50 -9.85
C ARG A 246 0.85 12.16 -10.83
N THR A 247 2.07 12.13 -10.34
CA THR A 247 3.23 11.62 -11.06
C THR A 247 3.38 10.12 -10.83
N GLY A 248 3.69 9.37 -11.90
CA GLY A 248 4.22 8.02 -11.77
C GLY A 248 5.65 8.06 -11.21
N ALA A 249 6.11 6.93 -10.66
CA ALA A 249 7.49 6.80 -10.19
C ALA A 249 8.50 7.03 -11.33
N ASP A 250 8.18 6.53 -12.53
CA ASP A 250 8.90 6.78 -13.78
C ASP A 250 7.93 7.45 -14.76
N SER A 251 8.09 8.76 -14.98
CA SER A 251 7.16 9.55 -15.78
C SER A 251 7.87 10.13 -17.00
N GLU A 252 7.72 9.48 -18.16
CA GLU A 252 8.23 9.98 -19.45
C GLU A 252 7.76 11.42 -19.72
N LEU A 253 6.55 11.76 -19.27
CA LEU A 253 6.02 13.12 -19.34
C LEU A 253 6.91 14.12 -18.60
N MET A 254 7.41 13.78 -17.41
CA MET A 254 8.33 14.65 -16.66
C MET A 254 9.67 14.79 -17.35
N ASP A 255 10.19 13.71 -17.94
CA ASP A 255 11.45 13.75 -18.68
C ASP A 255 11.34 14.64 -19.93
N LEU A 256 10.23 14.57 -20.65
CA LEU A 256 9.93 15.47 -21.78
C LEU A 256 9.85 16.94 -21.34
N LEU A 257 9.20 17.24 -20.21
CA LEU A 257 9.14 18.60 -19.67
C LEU A 257 10.52 19.13 -19.26
N ARG A 258 11.37 18.29 -18.65
CA ARG A 258 12.77 18.65 -18.36
C ARG A 258 13.57 18.92 -19.63
N GLU A 259 13.34 18.13 -20.67
CA GLU A 259 14.00 18.32 -21.96
C GLU A 259 13.55 19.62 -22.65
N ALA A 260 12.28 20.01 -22.56
CA ALA A 260 11.82 21.31 -23.03
C ALA A 260 12.57 22.47 -22.35
N VAL A 261 12.81 22.39 -21.03
CA VAL A 261 13.63 23.40 -20.32
C VAL A 261 15.06 23.44 -20.86
N ARG A 262 15.70 22.28 -21.08
CA ARG A 262 17.06 22.23 -21.65
C ARG A 262 17.14 22.84 -23.05
N ARG A 263 16.04 22.79 -23.80
CA ARG A 263 15.90 23.38 -25.13
C ARG A 263 15.50 24.86 -25.10
N GLY A 264 15.48 25.49 -23.92
CA GLY A 264 15.24 26.93 -23.77
C GLY A 264 13.76 27.33 -23.77
N LYS A 265 12.84 26.37 -23.62
CA LYS A 265 11.40 26.66 -23.52
C LYS A 265 11.03 27.07 -22.11
N GLU A 266 10.08 27.98 -21.97
CA GLU A 266 9.50 28.33 -20.67
C GLU A 266 8.53 27.23 -20.23
N VAL A 267 8.89 26.46 -19.19
CA VAL A 267 8.03 25.37 -18.69
C VAL A 267 7.46 25.73 -17.33
N THR A 268 6.14 25.74 -17.21
CA THR A 268 5.42 25.92 -15.93
C THR A 268 4.63 24.67 -15.60
N VAL A 269 4.92 24.05 -14.46
CA VAL A 269 4.19 22.86 -13.99
C VAL A 269 3.55 23.15 -12.64
N VAL A 270 2.24 22.95 -12.54
CA VAL A 270 1.51 22.98 -11.27
C VAL A 270 1.35 21.55 -10.78
N VAL A 271 1.99 21.21 -9.66
CA VAL A 271 1.94 19.86 -9.07
C VAL A 271 1.13 19.88 -7.78
N GLU A 272 0.14 19.00 -7.68
CA GLU A 272 -0.66 18.83 -6.46
C GLU A 272 0.09 17.99 -5.43
N LEU A 273 0.76 18.62 -4.46
CA LEU A 273 1.58 17.91 -3.46
C LEU A 273 0.75 17.07 -2.47
N LYS A 274 -0.54 17.38 -2.26
CA LYS A 274 -1.44 16.63 -1.36
C LYS A 274 -2.23 15.54 -2.08
N ALA A 275 -1.86 15.19 -3.31
CA ALA A 275 -2.55 14.15 -4.07
C ALA A 275 -2.52 12.81 -3.30
N ARG A 276 -3.71 12.38 -2.85
CA ARG A 276 -3.86 11.20 -1.98
C ARG A 276 -3.14 9.99 -2.57
N PHE A 277 -2.21 9.43 -1.79
CA PHE A 277 -1.39 8.24 -2.10
C PHE A 277 -0.33 8.40 -3.20
N ALA A 278 -0.12 9.61 -3.72
CA ALA A 278 0.96 9.93 -4.66
C ALA A 278 1.86 11.06 -4.14
N GLU A 279 1.72 11.41 -2.85
CA GLU A 279 2.39 12.56 -2.24
C GLU A 279 3.93 12.42 -2.34
N GLU A 280 4.46 11.23 -2.07
CA GLU A 280 5.90 10.94 -2.12
C GLU A 280 6.49 11.12 -3.53
N ALA A 281 5.80 10.62 -4.56
CA ALA A 281 6.23 10.78 -5.96
C ALA A 281 6.18 12.25 -6.37
N ASN A 282 5.08 12.95 -6.09
CA ASN A 282 4.92 14.37 -6.42
C ASN A 282 5.98 15.24 -5.72
N ILE A 283 6.30 14.94 -4.45
CA ILE A 283 7.35 15.61 -3.67
C ILE A 283 8.75 15.38 -4.23
N ASN A 284 9.00 14.23 -4.87
CA ASN A 284 10.31 13.95 -5.47
C ASN A 284 10.50 14.66 -6.81
N TRP A 285 9.42 14.85 -7.55
CA TRP A 285 9.42 15.55 -8.84
C TRP A 285 9.39 17.09 -8.72
N ALA A 286 8.78 17.62 -7.68
CA ALA A 286 8.87 19.04 -7.30
C ALA A 286 10.24 19.37 -6.69
#